data_AF-A0A1Q3X2C8-F1
#
_entry.id   AF-A0A1Q3X2C8-F1
#
_cell.length_a   1.000
_cell.length_b   1.000
_cell.length_c   1.000
_cell.angle_alpha   90.00
_cell.angle_beta   90.00
_cell.angle_gamma   90.00
#
_symmetry.space_group_name_H-M   'P 1'
#
loop_
_entity.id
_entity.type
_entity.pdbx_description
1 polymer ?
#
loop_
_entity_poly.entity_id
_entity_poly.type
_entity_poly.pdbx_seq_one_letter_code
_entity_poly.pdbx_strand_id
1 'polypeptide(L)' 'MDKNKELTQGIKLKYIGRGFDDFQQEQPYMTFLGYDSHGWRDLWVNYNDKKILVSVDEVEIVV' A
#
# COMPACT_ATOMS: atom_id res chain seq x y z
N MET A 1 7.65 16.21 -3.60
CA MET A 1 7.57 15.11 -4.59
C MET A 1 6.19 14.50 -4.47
N ASP A 2 5.59 14.13 -5.60
CA ASP A 2 4.24 13.58 -5.66
C ASP A 2 4.35 12.06 -5.50
N LYS A 3 3.98 11.51 -4.32
CA LYS A 3 4.10 10.07 -4.00
C LYS A 3 3.53 9.19 -5.12
N ASN A 4 2.49 9.67 -5.80
CA ASN A 4 1.82 8.95 -6.89
C ASN A 4 2.74 8.70 -8.11
N LYS A 5 3.76 9.54 -8.33
CA LYS A 5 4.67 9.42 -9.48
C LYS A 5 5.80 8.41 -9.26
N GLU A 6 6.00 7.95 -8.03
CA GLU A 6 7.10 7.04 -7.66
C GLU A 6 6.64 5.59 -7.49
N LEU A 7 5.32 5.36 -7.40
CA LEU A 7 4.75 4.03 -7.23
C LEU A 7 4.77 3.24 -8.54
N THR A 8 5.66 2.24 -8.60
CA THR A 8 5.72 1.24 -9.68
C THR A 8 5.32 -0.13 -9.14
N GLN A 9 4.56 -0.92 -9.91
CA GLN A 9 4.12 -2.25 -9.49
C GLN A 9 5.31 -3.09 -9.00
N GLY A 10 5.14 -3.77 -7.85
CA GLY A 10 6.18 -4.56 -7.20
C GLY A 10 7.00 -3.79 -6.16
N ILE A 11 6.86 -2.46 -6.04
CA ILE A 11 7.54 -1.70 -4.99
C ILE A 11 7.04 -2.09 -3.60
N LYS A 12 7.95 -2.10 -2.64
CA LYS A 12 7.65 -2.36 -1.24
C LYS A 12 7.16 -1.08 -0.58
N LEU A 13 6.05 -1.20 0.14
CA LEU A 13 5.43 -0.14 0.91
C LEU A 13 5.40 -0.52 2.38
N LYS A 14 5.42 0.48 3.24
CA LYS A 14 5.14 0.35 4.67
C LYS A 14 3.78 0.96 4.95
N TYR A 15 2.90 0.19 5.55
CA TYR A 15 1.60 0.66 6.01
C TYR A 15 1.77 1.48 7.29
N ILE A 16 1.20 2.68 7.28
CA ILE A 16 1.17 3.63 8.39
C ILE A 16 -0.26 4.04 8.78
N GLY A 17 -1.26 3.44 8.13
CA GLY A 17 -2.67 3.67 8.44
C GLY A 17 -3.11 3.03 9.75
N ARG A 18 -4.42 3.07 10.00
CA ARG A 18 -5.00 2.39 11.17
C ARG A 18 -5.00 0.89 10.92
N GLY A 19 -4.63 0.10 11.93
CA GLY A 19 -4.66 -1.36 11.83
C GLY A 19 -6.03 -1.88 11.38
N PHE A 20 -6.01 -2.89 10.53
CA PHE A 20 -7.18 -3.62 10.03
C PHE A 20 -7.13 -5.08 10.50
N ASP A 21 -8.18 -5.86 10.23
CA ASP A 21 -8.22 -7.28 10.63
C ASP A 21 -7.03 -8.07 10.03
N ASP A 22 -6.34 -8.83 10.88
CA ASP A 22 -5.09 -9.55 10.58
C ASP A 22 -3.85 -8.67 10.30
N PHE A 23 -3.91 -7.35 10.52
CA PHE A 23 -2.73 -6.50 10.41
C PHE A 23 -1.74 -6.78 11.55
N GLN A 24 -0.48 -7.06 11.19
CA GLN A 24 0.62 -7.26 12.14
C GLN A 24 1.54 -6.05 12.12
N GLN A 25 1.54 -5.27 13.21
CA GLN A 25 2.35 -4.06 13.33
C GLN A 25 3.86 -4.31 13.25
N GLU A 26 4.32 -5.51 13.64
CA GLU A 26 5.73 -5.93 13.51
C GLU A 26 6.14 -6.23 12.05
N GLN A 27 5.16 -6.49 11.19
CA GLN A 27 5.35 -6.77 9.76
C GLN A 27 4.41 -5.87 8.94
N PRO A 28 4.61 -4.54 8.94
CA PRO A 28 3.71 -3.59 8.30
C PRO A 28 3.99 -3.44 6.80
N TYR A 29 4.60 -4.44 6.16
CA TYR A 29 5.11 -4.31 4.80
C TYR A 29 4.17 -4.96 3.79
N MET A 30 3.99 -4.29 2.66
CA MET A 30 3.09 -4.73 1.59
C MET A 30 3.71 -4.42 0.22
N THR A 31 3.21 -5.08 -0.82
CA THR A 31 3.69 -4.90 -2.19
C THR A 31 2.64 -4.17 -3.01
N PHE A 32 3.01 -3.08 -3.67
CA PHE A 32 2.11 -2.34 -4.55
C PHE A 32 1.73 -3.16 -5.78
N LEU A 33 0.42 -3.27 -6.05
CA LEU A 33 -0.12 -3.98 -7.21
C LEU A 33 -0.64 -3.04 -8.28
N GLY A 34 -1.13 -1.86 -7.92
CA GLY A 34 -1.69 -0.88 -8.85
C GLY A 34 -2.70 0.05 -8.18
N TYR A 35 -3.16 1.05 -8.92
CA TYR A 35 -4.24 1.94 -8.47
C TYR A 35 -5.60 1.29 -8.67
N ASP A 36 -6.60 1.70 -7.88
CA ASP A 36 -7.98 1.38 -8.20
C ASP A 36 -8.45 2.09 -9.47
N SER A 37 -9.32 1.41 -10.23
CA SER A 37 -9.88 1.90 -11.50
C SER A 37 -10.65 3.22 -11.37
N HIS A 38 -11.13 3.58 -10.17
CA HIS A 38 -11.94 4.77 -9.92
C HIS A 38 -11.15 5.97 -9.36
N GLY A 39 -9.83 5.87 -9.12
CA GLY A 39 -9.05 7.03 -8.69
C GLY A 39 -7.59 6.76 -8.29
N TRP A 40 -6.79 7.83 -8.17
CA TRP A 40 -5.38 7.77 -7.76
C TRP A 40 -5.18 7.77 -6.24
N ARG A 41 -6.26 7.68 -5.47
CA ARG A 41 -6.22 7.74 -3.99
C ARG A 41 -6.09 6.37 -3.36
N ASP A 42 -6.67 5.35 -3.97
CA ASP A 42 -6.68 4.01 -3.41
C ASP A 42 -5.75 3.09 -4.21
N LEU A 43 -5.04 2.26 -3.47
CA LEU A 43 -4.00 1.37 -3.95
C LEU A 43 -4.41 -0.07 -3.65
N TRP A 44 -4.31 -0.92 -4.66
CA TRP A 44 -4.28 -2.35 -4.45
C TRP A 44 -2.88 -2.76 -4.00
N VAL A 45 -2.81 -3.49 -2.89
CA VAL A 45 -1.57 -4.01 -2.31
C VAL A 45 -1.69 -5.50 -2.02
N ASN A 46 -0.57 -6.21 -2.05
CA ASN A 46 -0.47 -7.57 -1.49
C ASN A 46 0.11 -7.48 -0.07
N TYR A 47 -0.63 -8.00 0.90
CA TYR A 47 -0.22 -8.13 2.29
C TYR A 47 -0.46 -9.58 2.74
N ASN A 48 0.60 -10.32 3.06
CA ASN A 48 0.51 -11.74 3.47
C ASN A 48 -0.38 -12.59 2.53
N ASP A 49 -0.11 -12.50 1.22
CA ASP A 49 -0.86 -13.18 0.14
C ASP A 49 -2.34 -12.79 0.01
N LYS A 50 -2.76 -11.71 0.69
CA LYS A 50 -4.09 -11.12 0.56
C LYS A 50 -4.01 -9.83 -0.25
N LYS A 51 -4.94 -9.68 -1.19
CA LYS A 51 -5.14 -8.44 -1.93
C LYS A 51 -6.01 -7.49 -1.10
N ILE A 52 -5.45 -6.36 -0.69
CA ILE A 52 -6.12 -5.36 0.16
C ILE A 52 -6.16 -4.02 -0.57
N LEU A 53 -7.21 -3.24 -0.33
CA LEU A 53 -7.33 -1.86 -0.79
C LEU A 53 -6.94 -0.92 0.36
N VAL A 54 -5.99 -0.03 0.13
CA VAL A 54 -5.52 0.96 1.12
C VAL A 54 -5.42 2.34 0.47
N SER A 55 -5.46 3.40 1.27
CA SER A 55 -5.23 4.75 0.75
C SER A 55 -3.74 5.02 0.55
N VAL A 56 -3.39 5.83 -0.46
CA VAL A 56 -2.02 6.31 -0.70
C VAL A 56 -1.47 7.13 0.47
N ASP A 57 -2.35 7.75 1.25
CA ASP A 57 -1.98 8.51 2.45
C ASP A 57 -1.61 7.58 3.63
N GLU A 58 -2.01 6.31 3.57
CA GLU A 58 -1.75 5.30 4.60
C GLU A 58 -0.50 4.47 4.32
N VAL A 59 0.31 4.85 3.33
CA VAL A 59 1.53 4.15 2.96
C VAL A 59 2.74 5.07 2.83
N GLU A 60 3.90 4.51 3.13
CA GLU A 60 5.22 5.10 2.84
C GLU A 60 5.99 4.20 1.87
N ILE A 61 6.68 4.82 0.93
CA ILE A 61 7.58 4.12 0.02
C ILE A 61 8.82 3.70 0.80
N VAL A 62 9.14 2.41 0.76
CA VAL A 62 10.37 1.88 1.35
C VAL A 62 11.39 1.77 0.22
N VAL A 63 12.35 2.69 0.21
CA VAL A 63 13.48 2.71 -0.74
C VAL A 63 14.59 1.79 -0.27
#